data_AF-A0A6A6RLM2-F1
#
_entry.id   AF-A0A6A6RLM2-F1
#
_cell.length_a   1.000
_cell.length_b   1.000
_cell.length_c   1.000
_cell.angle_alpha   90.00
_cell.angle_beta   90.00
_cell.angle_gamma   90.00
#
_symmetry.space_group_name_H-M   'P 1'
#
loop_
_entity.id
_entity.type
_entity.pdbx_description
1 polymer ?
#
loop_
_entity_poly.entity_id
_entity_poly.type
_entity_poly.pdbx_seq_one_letter_code
_entity_poly.pdbx_strand_id
1 'polypeptide(L)'
;MSTTIRAYVLPAVTTVLGITAITGGVYALIKPLEAIKPFGLSPPPSSSTRPSTPQTSISISSHEEAFQISVIRAYGIRNVGLGLTILGLTALWKSSEEVVVKDAVRKCLGVALGMGAVVGFGDAWIVREFAMSEGVQGQEMKDAEKARRGHIGAALVILGVRLGLTMG
;
A
#
# COMPACT_ATOMS: atom_id res chain seq x y z
N MET A 1 3.96 11.96 -28.24
CA MET A 1 3.76 12.65 -26.95
C MET A 1 5.13 12.88 -26.32
N SER A 2 5.54 14.14 -26.19
CA SER A 2 6.92 14.62 -26.17
C SER A 2 7.83 14.03 -25.08
N THR A 3 9.06 13.68 -25.45
CA THR A 3 10.18 13.15 -24.65
C THR A 3 10.43 13.94 -23.36
N THR A 4 10.14 15.25 -23.38
CA THR A 4 10.29 16.17 -22.24
C THR A 4 9.31 15.86 -21.11
N ILE A 5 8.07 15.46 -21.40
CA ILE A 5 7.08 15.13 -20.35
C ILE A 5 7.55 13.89 -19.57
N ARG A 6 8.12 12.89 -20.25
CA ARG A 6 8.62 11.65 -19.61
C ARG A 6 9.83 11.90 -18.71
N ALA A 7 10.73 12.80 -19.10
CA ALA A 7 11.95 13.11 -18.36
C ALA A 7 11.72 13.76 -16.98
N TYR A 8 10.56 14.41 -16.78
CA TYR A 8 10.21 15.08 -15.53
C TYR A 8 9.05 14.41 -14.79
N VAL A 9 8.05 13.88 -15.50
CA VAL A 9 6.88 13.27 -14.86
C VAL A 9 7.24 11.94 -14.19
N LEU A 10 8.04 11.07 -14.83
CA LEU A 10 8.36 9.77 -14.25
C LEU A 10 9.13 9.90 -12.92
N PRO A 11 10.23 10.69 -12.82
CA PRO A 11 10.89 10.90 -11.55
C PRO A 11 10.02 11.57 -10.49
N ALA A 12 9.16 12.52 -10.87
CA ALA A 12 8.24 13.15 -9.94
C ALA A 12 7.25 12.14 -9.35
N VAL A 13 6.66 11.29 -10.20
CA VAL A 13 5.71 10.27 -9.75
C VAL A 13 6.40 9.22 -8.87
N THR A 14 7.60 8.74 -9.23
CA THR A 14 8.33 7.79 -8.37
C THR A 14 8.76 8.41 -7.05
N THR A 15 9.07 9.71 -7.03
CA THR A 15 9.34 10.45 -5.79
C THR A 15 8.11 10.49 -4.90
N VAL A 16 6.95 10.85 -5.45
CA VAL A 16 5.68 10.85 -4.71
C VAL A 16 5.37 9.45 -4.16
N LEU A 17 5.50 8.40 -4.98
CA LEU A 17 5.28 7.02 -4.55
C LEU A 17 6.23 6.62 -3.40
N GLY A 18 7.51 6.98 -3.50
CA GLY A 18 8.49 6.74 -2.44
C GLY A 18 8.13 7.44 -1.13
N ILE A 19 7.75 8.72 -1.19
CA ILE A 19 7.33 9.50 -0.01
C ILE A 19 6.04 8.93 0.60
N THR A 20 5.05 8.56 -0.22
CA THR A 20 3.80 7.97 0.24
C THR A 20 4.07 6.64 0.95
N ALA A 21 4.95 5.78 0.40
CA ALA A 21 5.33 4.52 1.02
C ALA A 21 6.03 4.72 2.38
N ILE A 22 6.96 5.68 2.48
CA ILE A 22 7.63 6.01 3.74
C ILE A 22 6.62 6.54 4.76
N THR A 23 5.82 7.53 4.38
CA THR A 23 4.85 8.17 5.28
C THR A 23 3.83 7.15 5.78
N GLY A 24 3.27 6.34 4.89
CA GLY A 24 2.35 5.26 5.25
C GLY A 24 3.00 4.21 6.15
N GLY A 25 4.25 3.84 5.85
CA GLY A 25 5.01 2.90 6.66
C GLY A 25 5.30 3.41 8.07
N VAL A 26 5.77 4.64 8.21
CA VAL A 26 5.99 5.31 9.51
C VAL A 26 4.68 5.43 10.28
N TYR A 27 3.58 5.79 9.60
CA TYR A 27 2.27 5.87 10.24
C TYR A 27 1.81 4.52 10.81
N ALA A 28 2.04 3.41 10.08
CA ALA A 28 1.76 2.06 10.57
C ALA A 28 2.61 1.64 11.79
N LEU A 29 3.80 2.22 11.96
CA LEU A 29 4.62 1.99 13.15
C LEU A 29 4.08 2.71 14.40
N ILE A 30 3.63 3.95 14.22
CA ILE A 30 3.18 4.82 15.31
C ILE A 30 1.71 4.55 15.68
N LYS A 31 0.83 4.40 14.68
CA LYS A 31 -0.62 4.22 14.84
C LYS A 31 -1.14 3.04 13.99
N PRO A 32 -0.81 1.79 14.35
CA PRO A 32 -1.08 0.62 13.51
C PRO A 32 -2.57 0.44 13.16
N LEU A 33 -3.46 0.52 14.15
CA LEU A 33 -4.91 0.32 13.90
C LEU A 33 -5.53 1.45 13.07
N GLU A 34 -4.99 2.67 13.15
CA GLU A 34 -5.45 3.78 12.30
C GLU A 34 -4.90 3.64 10.87
N ALA A 35 -3.69 3.07 10.72
CA ALA A 35 -3.04 2.90 9.43
C ALA A 35 -3.71 1.88 8.51
N ILE A 36 -4.54 0.98 9.05
CA ILE A 36 -5.30 0.00 8.27
C ILE A 36 -6.68 0.52 7.82
N LYS A 37 -7.20 1.61 8.41
CA LYS A 37 -8.48 2.19 8.00
C LYS A 37 -8.52 2.63 6.53
N PRO A 38 -7.45 3.23 5.96
CA PRO A 38 -7.39 3.52 4.52
C PRO A 38 -7.50 2.29 3.62
N PHE A 39 -7.19 1.10 4.12
CA PHE A 39 -7.41 -0.18 3.43
C PHE A 39 -8.87 -0.66 3.54
N GLY A 40 -9.75 0.12 4.17
CA GLY A 40 -11.15 -0.25 4.37
C GLY A 40 -11.34 -1.31 5.45
N LEU A 41 -10.31 -1.54 6.26
CA LEU A 41 -10.32 -2.47 7.38
C LEU A 41 -10.52 -1.68 8.67
N SER A 42 -11.70 -1.81 9.26
CA SER A 42 -11.99 -1.26 10.58
C SER A 42 -11.72 -2.33 11.63
N PRO A 43 -10.99 -2.01 12.72
CA PRO A 43 -10.93 -2.91 13.85
C PRO A 43 -12.34 -3.11 14.42
N PRO A 44 -12.69 -4.32 14.90
CA PRO A 44 -13.96 -4.54 15.55
C PRO A 44 -14.13 -3.61 16.77
N PRO A 45 -15.36 -3.15 17.06
CA PRO A 45 -15.59 -2.20 18.15
C PRO A 45 -15.14 -2.79 19.50
N SER A 46 -14.37 -2.01 20.26
CA SER A 46 -13.84 -2.37 21.59
C SER A 46 -14.94 -2.66 22.63
N SER A 47 -16.19 -2.33 22.32
CA SER A 47 -17.36 -2.58 23.15
C SER A 47 -18.43 -3.33 22.34
N SER A 48 -18.22 -4.61 22.08
CA SER A 48 -19.34 -5.52 21.87
C SER A 48 -20.00 -5.86 23.21
N THR A 49 -20.57 -4.87 23.89
CA THR A 49 -21.63 -5.12 24.87
C THR A 49 -22.92 -5.32 24.07
N ARG A 50 -23.05 -6.50 23.44
CA ARG A 50 -24.33 -6.93 22.85
C ARG A 50 -25.19 -7.48 23.99
N PRO A 51 -26.50 -7.16 24.06
CA PRO A 51 -27.37 -7.71 25.09
C PRO A 51 -27.36 -9.24 25.03
N SER A 52 -27.24 -9.83 26.21
CA SER A 52 -27.06 -11.24 26.52
C SER A 52 -27.89 -12.18 25.66
N THR A 53 -27.25 -12.78 24.65
CA THR A 53 -27.71 -14.03 24.03
C THR A 53 -26.61 -15.07 24.25
N PRO A 54 -26.91 -16.30 24.70
CA PRO A 54 -25.89 -17.29 24.99
C PRO A 54 -25.38 -17.93 23.69
N GLN A 55 -24.65 -17.16 22.89
CA GLN A 55 -23.83 -17.67 21.79
C GLN A 55 -22.51 -16.87 21.77
N THR A 56 -21.48 -17.50 22.31
CA THR A 56 -20.05 -17.31 22.02
C THR A 56 -19.60 -15.86 21.76
N SER A 57 -19.47 -15.07 22.82
CA SER A 57 -18.72 -13.81 22.79
C SER A 57 -17.23 -14.12 22.56
N ILE A 58 -16.73 -13.97 21.34
CA ILE A 58 -15.29 -14.01 21.07
C ILE A 58 -14.72 -12.69 21.58
N SER A 59 -14.24 -12.67 22.82
CA SER A 59 -13.34 -11.60 23.25
C SER A 59 -12.03 -11.77 22.48
N ILE A 60 -11.59 -10.75 21.75
CA ILE A 60 -10.28 -10.76 21.10
C ILE A 60 -9.25 -10.98 22.21
N SER A 61 -8.53 -12.10 22.14
CA SER A 61 -7.52 -12.40 23.14
C SER A 61 -6.40 -11.36 23.06
N SER A 62 -5.75 -11.05 24.19
CA SER A 62 -4.58 -10.14 24.19
C SER A 62 -3.48 -10.57 23.22
N HIS A 63 -3.41 -11.87 22.93
CA HIS A 63 -2.54 -12.45 21.91
C HIS A 63 -2.96 -12.06 20.48
N GLU A 64 -4.26 -12.10 20.14
CA GLU A 64 -4.76 -11.68 18.82
C GLU A 64 -4.48 -10.20 18.54
N GLU A 65 -4.68 -9.33 19.53
CA GLU A 65 -4.37 -7.90 19.40
C GLU A 65 -2.87 -7.68 19.20
N ALA A 66 -2.03 -8.34 20.00
CA ALA A 66 -0.58 -8.25 19.87
C ALA A 66 -0.09 -8.77 18.51
N PHE A 67 -0.69 -9.86 18.00
CA PHE A 67 -0.41 -10.41 16.68
C PHE A 67 -0.79 -9.41 15.57
N GLN A 68 -2.00 -8.86 15.61
CA GLN A 68 -2.49 -7.90 14.62
C GLN A 68 -1.59 -6.65 14.57
N ILE A 69 -1.26 -6.06 15.72
CA ILE A 69 -0.37 -4.90 15.81
C ILE A 69 1.00 -5.21 15.24
N SER A 70 1.57 -6.37 15.57
CA SER A 70 2.91 -6.78 15.11
C SER A 70 2.94 -6.97 13.59
N VAL A 71 1.91 -7.59 13.02
CA VAL A 71 1.76 -7.77 11.57
C VAL A 71 1.70 -6.41 10.85
N ILE A 72 0.88 -5.47 11.34
CA ILE A 72 0.76 -4.14 10.75
C ILE A 72 2.10 -3.39 10.81
N ARG A 73 2.81 -3.46 11.94
CA ARG A 73 4.14 -2.84 12.09
C ARG A 73 5.17 -3.45 11.15
N ALA A 74 5.15 -4.77 10.97
CA ALA A 74 6.04 -5.45 10.02
C ALA A 74 5.80 -4.98 8.57
N TYR A 75 4.54 -4.80 8.16
CA TYR A 75 4.21 -4.16 6.88
C TYR A 75 4.66 -2.70 6.82
N GLY A 76 4.56 -1.96 7.94
CA GLY A 76 5.09 -0.61 8.07
C GLY A 76 6.58 -0.52 7.73
N ILE A 77 7.41 -1.39 8.33
CA ILE A 77 8.86 -1.47 8.05
C ILE A 77 9.11 -1.75 6.56
N ARG A 78 8.38 -2.70 5.98
CA ARG A 78 8.52 -3.06 4.55
C ARG A 78 8.21 -1.87 3.65
N ASN A 79 7.16 -1.11 3.95
CA ASN A 79 6.79 0.08 3.18
C ASN A 79 7.83 1.20 3.30
N VAL A 80 8.42 1.41 4.48
CA VAL A 80 9.55 2.35 4.64
C VAL A 80 10.75 1.92 3.80
N GLY A 81 11.16 0.65 3.89
CA GLY A 81 12.27 0.12 3.12
C GLY A 81 12.06 0.22 1.60
N LEU A 82 10.85 -0.11 1.13
CA LEU A 82 10.48 0.03 -0.28
C LEU A 82 10.50 1.49 -0.71
N GLY A 83 9.94 2.40 0.09
CA GLY A 83 9.91 3.82 -0.22
C GLY A 83 11.31 4.44 -0.28
N LEU A 84 12.19 4.10 0.66
CA LEU A 84 13.60 4.52 0.62
C LEU A 84 14.33 3.96 -0.59
N THR A 85 14.06 2.71 -0.98
CA THR A 85 14.62 2.10 -2.19
C THR A 85 14.18 2.85 -3.45
N ILE A 86 12.88 3.17 -3.57
CA ILE A 86 12.33 3.93 -4.69
C ILE A 86 12.96 5.33 -4.76
N LEU A 87 13.09 6.02 -3.63
CA LEU A 87 13.72 7.35 -3.58
C LEU A 87 15.20 7.30 -3.91
N GLY A 88 15.95 6.33 -3.38
CA GLY A 88 17.37 6.14 -3.65
C GLY A 88 17.63 5.85 -5.14
N LEU A 89 16.86 4.94 -5.73
CA LEU A 89 16.91 4.67 -7.17
C LEU A 89 16.52 5.90 -7.99
N THR A 90 15.47 6.62 -7.60
CA THR A 90 15.05 7.85 -8.32
C THR A 90 16.13 8.92 -8.25
N ALA A 91 16.77 9.12 -7.10
CA ALA A 91 17.87 10.06 -6.92
C ALA A 91 19.07 9.67 -7.79
N LEU A 92 19.47 8.39 -7.77
CA LEU A 92 20.57 7.88 -8.59
C LEU A 92 20.29 8.03 -10.10
N TRP A 93 19.04 7.79 -10.52
CA TRP A 93 18.63 8.02 -11.91
C TRP A 93 18.81 9.49 -12.33
N LYS A 94 18.43 10.42 -11.44
CA LYS A 94 18.49 11.86 -11.70
C LYS A 94 19.91 12.42 -11.65
N SER A 95 20.77 11.89 -10.78
CA SER A 95 22.13 12.41 -10.57
C SER A 95 23.19 11.76 -11.45
N SER A 96 22.99 10.53 -11.92
CA SER A 96 23.96 9.86 -12.78
C SER A 96 24.02 10.55 -14.16
N GLU A 97 25.19 10.55 -14.79
CA GLU A 97 25.35 10.94 -16.20
C GLU A 97 25.51 9.71 -17.11
N GLU A 98 25.95 8.59 -16.53
CA GLU A 98 26.21 7.33 -17.23
C GLU A 98 24.92 6.68 -17.73
N VAL A 99 24.86 6.44 -19.04
CA VAL A 99 23.68 5.87 -19.71
C VAL A 99 23.38 4.45 -19.18
N VAL A 100 24.40 3.65 -18.94
CA VAL A 100 24.26 2.26 -18.44
C VAL A 100 23.65 2.25 -17.03
N VAL A 101 24.11 3.15 -16.15
CA VAL A 101 23.58 3.28 -14.79
C VAL A 101 22.12 3.72 -14.84
N LYS A 102 21.79 4.72 -15.66
CA LYS A 102 20.39 5.17 -15.84
C LYS A 102 19.47 4.05 -16.30
N ASP A 103 19.90 3.27 -17.29
CA ASP A 103 19.11 2.16 -17.82
C ASP A 103 18.90 1.07 -16.76
N ALA A 104 19.96 0.66 -16.06
CA ALA A 104 19.88 -0.31 -14.97
C ALA A 104 18.93 0.15 -13.86
N VAL A 105 19.05 1.41 -13.43
CA VAL A 105 18.20 1.99 -12.39
C VAL A 105 16.73 2.05 -12.83
N ARG A 106 16.46 2.46 -14.08
CA ARG A 106 15.08 2.48 -14.63
C ARG A 106 14.46 1.08 -14.66
N LYS A 107 15.24 0.05 -15.03
CA LYS A 107 14.79 -1.35 -14.99
C LYS A 107 14.50 -1.82 -13.56
N CYS A 108 15.40 -1.56 -12.61
CA CYS A 108 15.18 -1.89 -11.20
C CYS A 108 13.93 -1.20 -10.64
N LEU A 109 13.74 0.09 -10.96
CA LEU A 109 12.56 0.86 -10.57
C LEU A 109 11.29 0.29 -11.22
N GLY A 110 11.35 -0.09 -12.49
CA GLY A 110 10.26 -0.76 -13.20
C GLY A 110 9.87 -2.10 -12.58
N VAL A 111 10.83 -2.90 -12.13
CA VAL A 111 10.57 -4.15 -11.40
C VAL A 111 9.94 -3.87 -10.03
N ALA A 112 10.50 -2.95 -9.26
CA ALA A 112 9.97 -2.58 -7.94
C ALA A 112 8.52 -2.08 -8.02
N LEU A 113 8.23 -1.21 -9.00
CA LEU A 113 6.88 -0.74 -9.26
C LEU A 113 5.96 -1.86 -9.78
N GLY A 114 6.47 -2.76 -10.62
CA GLY A 114 5.72 -3.93 -11.07
C GLY A 114 5.25 -4.79 -9.89
N MET A 115 6.14 -5.08 -8.96
CA MET A 115 5.79 -5.80 -7.73
C MET A 115 4.82 -4.98 -6.85
N GLY A 116 5.01 -3.66 -6.75
CA GLY A 116 4.08 -2.78 -6.04
C GLY A 116 2.67 -2.78 -6.64
N ALA A 117 2.52 -2.87 -7.96
CA ALA A 117 1.22 -3.02 -8.60
C ALA A 117 0.56 -4.36 -8.27
N VAL A 118 1.34 -5.46 -8.22
CA VAL A 118 0.84 -6.77 -7.76
C VAL A 118 0.33 -6.68 -6.33
N VAL A 119 1.06 -6.00 -5.44
CA VAL A 119 0.60 -5.74 -4.06
C VAL A 119 -0.72 -4.95 -4.07
N GLY A 120 -0.83 -3.86 -4.83
CA GLY A 120 -2.08 -3.09 -4.90
C GLY A 120 -3.28 -3.88 -5.43
N PHE A 121 -3.10 -4.77 -6.41
CA PHE A 121 -4.16 -5.68 -6.84
C PHE A 121 -4.48 -6.74 -5.79
N GLY A 122 -3.47 -7.26 -5.09
CA GLY A 122 -3.63 -8.17 -3.97
C GLY A 122 -4.42 -7.54 -2.82
N ASP A 123 -4.09 -6.30 -2.43
CA ASP A 123 -4.83 -5.54 -1.41
C ASP A 123 -6.30 -5.39 -1.83
N ALA A 124 -6.56 -5.00 -3.08
CA ALA A 124 -7.93 -4.90 -3.59
C ALA A 124 -8.67 -6.25 -3.54
N TRP A 125 -7.97 -7.36 -3.80
CA TRP A 125 -8.56 -8.69 -3.70
C TRP A 125 -8.90 -9.05 -2.25
N ILE A 126 -7.96 -8.87 -1.32
CA ILE A 126 -8.15 -9.19 0.10
C ILE A 126 -9.25 -8.30 0.72
N VAL A 127 -9.29 -7.02 0.38
CA VAL A 127 -10.33 -6.10 0.87
C VAL A 127 -11.71 -6.49 0.31
N ARG A 128 -11.77 -6.98 -0.92
CA ARG A 128 -13.00 -7.52 -1.50
C ARG A 128 -13.46 -8.78 -0.78
N GLU A 129 -12.53 -9.67 -0.44
CA GLU A 129 -12.81 -10.87 0.34
C GLU A 129 -13.34 -10.50 1.73
N PHE A 130 -12.69 -9.56 2.42
CA PHE A 130 -13.15 -8.99 3.69
C PHE A 130 -14.56 -8.40 3.58
N ALA A 131 -14.86 -7.62 2.54
CA ALA A 131 -16.17 -7.02 2.33
C ALA A 131 -17.29 -8.06 2.10
N MET A 132 -16.94 -9.29 1.71
CA MET A 132 -17.88 -10.39 1.51
C MET A 132 -17.98 -11.33 2.72
N SER A 133 -17.16 -11.13 3.75
CA SER A 133 -17.18 -11.95 4.96
C SER A 133 -18.47 -11.74 5.77
N GLU A 134 -18.95 -12.81 6.39
CA GLU A 134 -20.07 -12.74 7.32
C GLU A 134 -19.76 -11.76 8.45
N GLY A 135 -20.70 -10.87 8.74
CA GLY A 135 -20.56 -9.82 9.77
C GLY A 135 -20.14 -8.45 9.24
N VAL A 136 -19.61 -8.34 8.01
CA VAL A 136 -19.27 -7.04 7.39
C VAL A 136 -20.47 -6.51 6.62
N GLN A 137 -21.12 -5.46 7.13
CA GLN A 137 -22.32 -4.88 6.51
C GLN A 137 -22.35 -3.36 6.64
N GLY A 138 -23.25 -2.72 5.89
CA GLY A 138 -23.51 -1.28 6.02
C GLY A 138 -22.29 -0.42 5.67
N GLN A 139 -21.80 0.35 6.64
CA GLN A 139 -20.73 1.32 6.42
C GLN A 139 -19.36 0.65 6.21
N GLU A 140 -19.07 -0.43 6.92
CA GLU A 140 -17.79 -1.16 6.78
C GLU A 140 -17.63 -1.74 5.37
N MET A 141 -18.72 -2.29 4.82
CA MET A 141 -18.74 -2.75 3.42
C MET A 141 -18.50 -1.61 2.42
N LYS A 142 -19.08 -0.42 2.66
CA LYS A 142 -18.88 0.76 1.79
C LYS A 142 -17.44 1.27 1.85
N ASP A 143 -16.85 1.27 3.04
CA ASP A 143 -15.47 1.70 3.26
C ASP A 143 -14.48 0.71 2.62
N ALA A 144 -14.73 -0.59 2.75
CA ALA A 144 -13.98 -1.64 2.05
C ALA A 144 -14.08 -1.50 0.52
N GLU A 145 -15.27 -1.29 -0.05
CA GLU A 145 -15.43 -1.11 -1.49
C GLU A 145 -14.79 0.19 -2.01
N LYS A 146 -14.80 1.25 -1.21
CA LYS A 146 -14.07 2.48 -1.53
C LYS A 146 -12.56 2.24 -1.53
N ALA A 147 -12.03 1.58 -0.51
CA ALA A 147 -10.62 1.25 -0.41
C ALA A 147 -10.17 0.33 -1.55
N ARG A 148 -10.95 -0.71 -1.88
CA ARG A 148 -10.72 -1.60 -3.02
C ARG A 148 -10.49 -0.83 -4.31
N ARG A 149 -11.39 0.10 -4.63
CA ARG A 149 -11.27 0.95 -5.83
C ARG A 149 -10.03 1.84 -5.77
N GLY A 150 -9.70 2.36 -4.59
CA GLY A 150 -8.46 3.11 -4.34
C GLY A 150 -7.21 2.29 -4.65
N HIS A 151 -7.12 1.05 -4.15
CA HIS A 151 -6.01 0.14 -4.41
C HIS A 151 -5.87 -0.23 -5.88
N ILE A 152 -6.98 -0.51 -6.58
CA ILE A 152 -6.97 -0.74 -8.04
C ILE A 152 -6.47 0.50 -8.77
N GLY A 153 -6.98 1.69 -8.43
CA GLY A 153 -6.55 2.94 -9.04
C GLY A 153 -5.06 3.18 -8.85
N ALA A 154 -4.54 3.01 -7.64
CA ALA A 154 -3.12 3.13 -7.35
C ALA A 154 -2.28 2.10 -8.11
N ALA A 155 -2.70 0.83 -8.15
CA ALA A 155 -2.02 -0.23 -8.89
C ALA A 155 -1.92 0.07 -10.39
N LEU A 156 -2.99 0.61 -10.98
CA LEU A 156 -3.00 1.03 -12.39
C LEU A 156 -2.04 2.20 -12.66
N VAL A 157 -1.99 3.20 -11.77
CA VAL A 157 -1.04 4.31 -11.86
C VAL A 157 0.39 3.78 -11.81
N ILE A 158 0.69 2.91 -10.83
CA ILE A 158 2.02 2.29 -10.67
C ILE A 158 2.40 1.49 -11.92
N LEU A 159 1.47 0.72 -12.48
CA LEU A 159 1.69 -0.05 -13.70
C LEU A 159 1.96 0.86 -14.91
N GLY A 160 1.24 1.98 -15.03
CA GLY A 160 1.48 2.99 -16.06
C GLY A 160 2.87 3.59 -15.97
N VAL A 161 3.34 3.91 -14.75
CA VAL A 161 4.70 4.41 -14.51
C VAL A 161 5.75 3.36 -14.88
N ARG A 162 5.54 2.09 -14.49
CA ARG A 162 6.40 0.98 -14.89
C ARG A 162 6.54 0.90 -16.40
N LEU A 163 5.42 0.90 -17.12
CA LEU A 163 5.45 0.83 -18.59
C LEU A 163 6.23 2.00 -19.19
N GLY A 164 6.04 3.21 -18.64
CA GLY A 164 6.82 4.40 -19.02
C GLY A 164 8.32 4.28 -18.76
N LEU A 165 8.73 3.56 -17.71
CA LEU A 165 10.14 3.32 -17.39
C LEU A 165 10.78 2.28 -18.31
N THR A 166 10.04 1.23 -18.71
CA THR A 166 10.56 0.11 -19.51
C THR A 166 10.49 0.30 -21.02
N MET A 167 9.60 1.16 -21.52
CA MET A 167 9.36 1.37 -22.96
C MET A 167 10.12 2.58 -23.55
N GLY A 168 11.15 3.09 -22.88
CA GLY A 168 12.01 4.15 -23.41
C GLY A 168 13.29 4.27 -22.63
#